data_AF-A0A831W536-F1
#
_entry.id   AF-A0A831W536-F1
#
_cell.length_a   1.000
_cell.length_b   1.000
_cell.length_c   1.000
_cell.angle_alpha   90.00
_cell.angle_beta   90.00
_cell.angle_gamma   90.00
#
_symmetry.space_group_name_H-M   'P 1'
#
loop_
_entity.id
_entity.type
_entity.pdbx_description
1 polymer ?
#
loop_
_entity_poly.entity_id
_entity_poly.type
_entity_poly.pdbx_seq_one_letter_code
_entity_poly.pdbx_strand_id
1 'polypeptide(L)' 'MHLTLLKAKLHHARVTHAELEYEGSCAIDARLLDAAGIREYEKIHIYNMENGERFSTYAIRA' A
#
# COMPACT_ATOMS: atom_id res chain seq x y z
N MET A 1 2.03 20.25 -19.69
CA MET A 1 1.14 19.09 -19.50
C MET A 1 1.82 18.12 -18.54
N HIS A 2 1.15 17.66 -17.49
CA HIS A 2 1.69 16.68 -16.54
C HIS A 2 0.89 15.37 -16.69
N LEU A 3 1.60 14.23 -16.74
CA LEU A 3 1.01 12.88 -16.81
C LEU A 3 1.22 12.16 -15.48
N THR A 4 0.17 11.48 -15.00
CA THR A 4 0.28 10.59 -13.84
C THR A 4 0.31 9.15 -14.35
N LEU A 5 1.42 8.45 -14.08
CA LEU A 5 1.62 7.06 -14.46
C LEU A 5 1.71 6.18 -13.21
N LEU A 6 1.41 4.90 -13.36
CA LEU A 6 1.64 3.93 -12.28
C LEU A 6 3.14 3.79 -12.05
N LYS A 7 3.60 4.13 -10.84
CA LYS A 7 4.99 3.93 -10.43
C LYS A 7 5.31 2.45 -10.19
N ALA A 8 4.48 1.79 -9.37
CA ALA A 8 4.66 0.39 -8.98
C ALA A 8 3.37 -0.22 -8.42
N LYS A 9 3.33 -1.56 -8.28
CA LYS A 9 2.26 -2.27 -7.58
C LYS A 9 2.79 -3.53 -6.89
N LEU A 10 2.15 -3.90 -5.77
CA LEU A 10 2.19 -5.24 -5.21
C LEU A 10 0.93 -5.97 -5.67
N HIS A 11 1.08 -7.03 -6.46
CA HIS A 11 -0.05 -7.74 -7.05
C HIS A 11 -0.45 -8.95 -6.21
N HIS A 12 -1.73 -9.06 -5.85
CA HIS A 12 -2.26 -10.15 -5.00
C HIS A 12 -1.54 -10.30 -3.65
N ALA A 13 -1.12 -9.19 -3.04
CA ALA A 13 -0.66 -9.21 -1.65
C ALA A 13 -1.81 -9.64 -0.73
N ARG A 14 -1.49 -10.43 0.31
CA ARG A 14 -2.44 -10.90 1.31
C ARG A 14 -2.36 -10.03 2.56
N VAL A 15 -3.50 -9.58 3.06
CA VAL A 15 -3.59 -8.90 4.36
C VAL A 15 -3.22 -9.89 5.46
N THR A 16 -2.22 -9.57 6.26
CA THR A 16 -1.74 -10.40 7.38
C THR A 16 -2.31 -9.95 8.72
N HIS A 17 -2.67 -8.69 8.86
CA HIS A 17 -3.19 -8.09 10.09
C HIS A 17 -4.06 -6.86 9.78
N ALA A 18 -5.03 -6.58 10.66
CA ALA A 18 -5.86 -5.38 10.63
C ALA A 18 -6.28 -5.01 12.05
N GLU A 19 -6.10 -3.73 12.41
CA GLU A 19 -6.44 -3.17 13.72
C GLU A 19 -7.23 -1.88 13.51
N LEU A 20 -8.37 -1.75 14.17
CA LEU A 20 -9.29 -0.61 13.99
C LEU A 20 -8.74 0.65 14.68
N GLU A 21 -8.06 0.48 15.81
CA GLU A 21 -7.52 1.59 16.60
C GLU A 21 -6.15 2.09 16.08
N TYR A 22 -5.66 1.49 15.00
CA TYR A 22 -4.37 1.87 14.39
C TYR A 22 -4.48 3.16 13.57
N GLU A 23 -3.42 3.99 13.55
CA GLU A 23 -3.38 5.34 12.97
C GLU A 23 -3.43 5.41 11.42
N GLY A 24 -4.03 4.41 10.78
CA GLY A 24 -4.55 4.49 9.42
C GLY A 24 -3.54 4.28 8.31
N SER A 25 -2.27 3.97 8.59
CA SER A 25 -1.28 3.61 7.55
C SER A 25 -1.37 2.13 7.13
N CYS A 26 -0.56 1.73 6.15
CA CYS A 26 -0.39 0.33 5.77
C CYS A 26 1.05 -0.11 6.02
N ALA A 27 1.24 -1.02 6.96
CA ALA A 27 2.53 -1.63 7.23
C ALA A 27 2.82 -2.74 6.20
N ILE A 28 3.98 -2.66 5.54
CA ILE A 28 4.37 -3.57 4.46
C ILE A 28 5.81 -4.05 4.72
N ASP A 29 6.07 -5.35 4.51
CA ASP A 29 7.42 -5.95 4.63
C ASP A 29 8.43 -5.11 3.83
N ALA A 30 9.49 -4.68 4.50
CA ALA A 30 10.57 -3.89 3.93
C ALA A 30 11.05 -4.40 2.56
N ARG A 31 11.14 -5.72 2.37
CA ARG A 31 11.61 -6.33 1.10
C ARG A 31 10.63 -6.13 -0.04
N LEU A 32 9.33 -6.11 0.24
CA LEU A 32 8.30 -5.84 -0.78
C LEU A 32 8.32 -4.36 -1.20
N LEU A 33 8.50 -3.46 -0.22
CA LEU A 33 8.66 -2.04 -0.50
C LEU A 33 9.90 -1.77 -1.35
N ASP A 34 11.04 -2.37 -0.98
CA ASP A 34 12.30 -2.23 -1.71
C ASP A 34 12.18 -2.79 -3.14
N ALA A 35 11.55 -3.96 -3.30
CA ALA A 35 11.33 -4.57 -4.62
C ALA A 35 10.38 -3.77 -5.53
N ALA A 36 9.36 -3.14 -4.95
CA ALA A 36 8.41 -2.28 -5.67
C ALA A 36 8.92 -0.84 -5.84
N GLY A 37 9.98 -0.44 -5.13
CA GLY A 37 10.44 0.96 -5.09
C GLY A 37 9.44 1.91 -4.44
N ILE A 38 8.61 1.41 -3.50
CA ILE A 38 7.68 2.23 -2.70
C ILE A 38 8.43 2.71 -1.46
N ARG A 39 8.42 4.01 -1.20
CA ARG A 39 9.10 4.61 -0.05
C ARG A 39 8.20 4.63 1.18
N GLU A 40 8.83 4.67 2.34
CA GLU A 40 8.13 4.99 3.58
C GLU A 40 7.49 6.39 3.49
N TYR A 41 6.29 6.52 4.03
CA TYR A 41 5.41 7.70 3.92
C TYR A 41 4.93 8.02 2.50
N GLU A 42 5.16 7.14 1.51
CA GLU A 42 4.62 7.32 0.17
C GLU A 42 3.12 7.01 0.14
N LYS A 43 2.34 7.88 -0.53
CA LYS A 43 0.91 7.64 -0.76
C LYS A 43 0.73 6.40 -1.63
N ILE A 44 -0.11 5.49 -1.16
CA ILE A 44 -0.49 4.26 -1.86
C ILE A 44 -2.00 4.19 -2.06
N HIS A 45 -2.39 3.38 -3.03
CA HIS A 45 -3.77 3.01 -3.28
C HIS A 45 -3.95 1.53 -2.99
N ILE A 46 -4.97 1.18 -2.20
CA ILE A 46 -5.29 -0.20 -1.84
C ILE A 46 -6.61 -0.57 -2.49
N TYR A 47 -6.57 -1.60 -3.34
CA TYR A 47 -7.74 -2.15 -4.04
C TYR A 47 -7.97 -3.55 -3.48
N ASN A 48 -8.95 -3.67 -2.58
CA ASN A 48 -9.28 -4.95 -1.96
C ASN A 48 -10.13 -5.78 -2.92
N MET A 49 -9.63 -6.96 -3.28
CA MET A 49 -10.31 -7.86 -4.22
C MET A 49 -11.43 -8.68 -3.57
N GLU A 50 -11.40 -8.86 -2.25
CA GLU A 50 -12.40 -9.68 -1.54
C GLU A 50 -13.72 -8.94 -1.35
N ASN A 51 -13.67 -7.65 -1.02
CA ASN A 51 -14.86 -6.84 -0.75
C ASN A 51 -15.08 -5.68 -1.75
N GLY A 52 -14.14 -5.47 -2.68
CA GLY A 52 -14.23 -4.42 -3.70
C GLY A 52 -13.92 -3.01 -3.20
N GLU A 53 -13.57 -2.83 -1.92
CA GLU A 53 -13.25 -1.52 -1.36
C GLU A 53 -11.97 -0.94 -1.97
N ARG A 54 -11.96 0.39 -2.11
CA ARG A 54 -10.86 1.14 -2.72
C ARG A 54 -10.61 2.37 -1.88
N PHE A 55 -9.42 2.47 -1.34
CA PHE A 55 -9.03 3.58 -0.49
C PHE A 55 -7.56 3.94 -0.70
N SER A 56 -7.15 5.05 -0.08
CA SER A 56 -5.79 5.54 -0.16
C SER A 56 -5.27 5.83 1.23
N THR A 57 -4.01 5.52 1.46
CA THR A 57 -3.28 5.85 2.69
C THR A 57 -1.79 6.00 2.37
N TYR A 58 -0.90 5.90 3.34
CA TYR A 58 0.55 5.89 3.19
C TYR A 58 1.16 4.58 3.68
N ALA A 59 2.30 4.20 3.10
CA ALA A 59 3.05 3.01 3.50
C ALA A 59 4.00 3.30 4.67
N ILE A 60 4.13 2.34 5.59
CA ILE A 60 5.23 2.30 6.58
C ILE A 60 5.97 0.97 6.51
N ARG A 61 7.22 0.94 6.97
CA ARG A 61 8.02 -0.29 6.97
C ARG A 61 7.69 -1.16 8.19
N ALA A 62 7.54 -2.47 7.98
CA ALA A 62 7.44 -3.50 9.01
C ALA A 62 8.54 -4.55 8.87
#